data_AF-A0A6A3GCV6-F1
#
_entry.id   AF-A0A6A3GCV6-F1
#
_cell.length_a   1.000
_cell.length_b   1.000
_cell.length_c   1.000
_cell.angle_alpha   90.00
_cell.angle_beta   90.00
_cell.angle_gamma   90.00
#
_symmetry.space_group_name_H-M   'P 1'
#
loop_
_entity.id
_entity.type
_entity.pdbx_description
1 polymer ?
#
loop_
_entity_poly.entity_id
_entity_poly.type
_entity_poly.pdbx_seq_one_letter_code
_entity_poly.pdbx_strand_id
1 'polypeptide(L)'
;MPEQAASSEQTPTGEHAQPNTTSTDATPPPAPSMENMMAQVIQMMSMQHQSMLASQQRMQETIVNSQQQMHAFMVQQATFQSEMFAQQSKANQQKQRANPPKFLGKQDEDLELWIFQIEEHFAAYATKRESDDSRFVNVVVPFLGPDVMSWYPEFKASVGETPRTWSLFKEHIRARFRDSDFEYKLLTKMYELQVTGSQQEYTSKFMLLLSQATAEIPEFVKRWLYQQNLRPDTSSYICQNIPTSLQDTIEHAQRFEDARKPSRTRPSTGPP
;
A
#
# COMPACT_ATOMS: atom_id res chain seq x y z
N MET A 1 37.76 -35.35 -30.10
CA MET A 1 38.77 -36.15 -29.37
C MET A 1 39.06 -35.43 -28.06
N PRO A 2 39.18 -36.10 -26.89
CA PRO A 2 39.01 -37.52 -26.51
C PRO A 2 37.61 -37.78 -25.87
N GLU A 3 37.00 -38.98 -25.82
CA GLU A 3 37.37 -40.35 -25.38
C GLU A 3 36.89 -40.61 -23.93
N GLN A 4 35.75 -41.32 -23.78
CA GLN A 4 35.53 -42.66 -23.17
C GLN A 4 35.79 -42.70 -21.65
N ALA A 5 35.20 -43.53 -20.79
CA ALA A 5 34.49 -44.80 -20.81
C ALA A 5 33.93 -44.97 -19.36
N ALA A 6 33.14 -45.92 -18.90
CA ALA A 6 32.54 -47.14 -19.42
C ALA A 6 31.63 -47.69 -18.30
N SER A 7 30.91 -48.75 -18.68
CA SER A 7 30.57 -49.92 -17.87
C SER A 7 29.28 -49.94 -17.08
N SER A 8 28.52 -51.04 -17.07
CA SER A 8 28.58 -52.28 -17.86
C SER A 8 27.36 -53.13 -17.44
N GLU A 9 26.82 -53.89 -18.40
CA GLU A 9 26.45 -55.32 -18.30
C GLU A 9 25.40 -55.79 -17.26
N GLN A 10 24.65 -56.89 -17.41
CA GLN A 10 24.79 -58.10 -18.22
C GLN A 10 23.46 -58.86 -18.15
N THR A 11 23.07 -59.51 -19.26
CA THR A 11 22.18 -60.69 -19.27
C THR A 11 23.07 -61.93 -19.14
N PRO A 12 22.57 -63.07 -18.61
CA PRO A 12 22.64 -64.28 -19.44
C PRO A 12 21.44 -65.26 -19.34
N THR A 13 21.21 -65.96 -20.47
CA THR A 13 20.93 -67.41 -20.69
C THR A 13 20.69 -68.32 -19.47
N GLY A 14 19.88 -69.39 -19.44
CA GLY A 14 19.29 -70.27 -20.46
C GLY A 14 19.20 -71.70 -19.88
N GLU A 15 18.12 -72.43 -20.23
CA GLU A 15 17.98 -73.90 -20.36
C GLU A 15 17.66 -74.88 -19.19
N HIS A 16 16.73 -75.80 -19.56
CA HIS A 16 16.45 -77.19 -19.13
C HIS A 16 15.81 -77.55 -17.77
N ALA A 17 14.56 -78.06 -17.81
CA ALA A 17 14.21 -79.50 -17.73
C ALA A 17 12.70 -79.74 -17.44
N GLN A 18 12.07 -80.63 -18.23
CA GLN A 18 10.78 -81.31 -17.98
C GLN A 18 11.05 -82.63 -17.18
N PRO A 19 10.08 -83.48 -16.79
CA PRO A 19 8.61 -83.37 -16.80
C PRO A 19 7.93 -83.87 -15.48
N ASN A 20 6.62 -83.68 -15.32
CA ASN A 20 5.79 -84.80 -14.88
C ASN A 20 4.32 -84.66 -15.30
N THR A 21 3.76 -85.82 -15.63
CA THR A 21 2.46 -86.11 -16.20
C THR A 21 1.33 -85.98 -15.18
N THR A 22 0.11 -85.65 -15.63
CA THR A 22 -1.13 -86.36 -15.27
C THR A 22 -2.25 -85.89 -16.20
N SER A 23 -2.75 -86.84 -17.00
CA SER A 23 -3.93 -86.73 -17.84
C SER A 23 -5.21 -86.73 -17.01
N THR A 24 -6.22 -85.94 -17.39
CA THR A 24 -7.63 -86.37 -17.38
C THR A 24 -8.44 -85.48 -18.33
N ASP A 25 -8.85 -86.11 -19.43
CA ASP A 25 -10.20 -86.13 -20.01
C ASP A 25 -10.89 -84.78 -20.34
N ALA A 26 -10.99 -84.49 -21.63
CA ALA A 26 -11.77 -83.37 -22.17
C ALA A 26 -12.87 -83.90 -23.11
N THR A 27 -14.11 -83.81 -22.63
CA THR A 27 -15.34 -83.91 -23.45
C THR A 27 -15.54 -82.60 -24.22
N PRO A 28 -16.01 -82.60 -25.49
CA PRO A 28 -16.15 -81.36 -26.25
C PRO A 28 -17.35 -80.52 -25.75
N PRO A 29 -17.27 -79.17 -25.76
CA PRO A 29 -18.40 -78.33 -25.35
C PRO A 29 -19.50 -78.29 -26.43
N PRO A 30 -20.78 -78.18 -26.04
CA PRO A 30 -21.91 -78.08 -26.96
C PRO A 30 -22.07 -76.65 -27.50
N ALA A 31 -22.77 -76.52 -28.63
CA ALA A 31 -23.08 -75.24 -29.29
C ALA A 31 -23.81 -74.24 -28.36
N PRO A 32 -23.51 -72.93 -28.42
CA PRO A 32 -24.09 -71.95 -27.50
C PRO A 32 -25.59 -71.73 -27.80
N SER A 33 -26.42 -71.79 -26.75
CA SER A 33 -27.86 -71.51 -26.82
C SER A 33 -28.14 -70.00 -26.95
N MET A 34 -29.31 -69.66 -27.53
CA MET A 34 -29.78 -68.28 -27.77
C MET A 34 -29.85 -67.42 -26.49
N GLU A 35 -29.94 -68.06 -25.32
CA GLU A 35 -29.97 -67.45 -23.99
C GLU A 35 -28.58 -66.91 -23.58
N ASN A 36 -27.49 -67.61 -23.94
CA ASN A 36 -26.12 -67.11 -23.77
C ASN A 36 -25.84 -65.91 -24.70
N MET A 37 -26.43 -65.88 -25.90
CA MET A 37 -26.32 -64.71 -26.79
C MET A 37 -27.06 -63.49 -26.22
N MET A 38 -28.26 -63.66 -25.65
CA MET A 38 -28.97 -62.56 -24.99
C MET A 38 -28.24 -62.06 -23.75
N ALA A 39 -27.69 -62.96 -22.92
CA ALA A 39 -26.85 -62.56 -21.79
C ALA A 39 -25.59 -61.81 -22.25
N GLN A 40 -24.96 -62.24 -23.34
CA GLN A 40 -23.79 -61.58 -23.93
C GLN A 40 -24.13 -60.20 -24.52
N VAL A 41 -25.32 -60.03 -25.13
CA VAL A 41 -25.81 -58.73 -25.63
C VAL A 41 -26.16 -57.79 -24.47
N ILE A 42 -26.80 -58.29 -23.41
CA ILE A 42 -27.09 -57.50 -22.20
C ILE A 42 -25.78 -57.04 -21.54
N GLN A 43 -24.79 -57.92 -21.46
CA GLN A 43 -23.47 -57.58 -20.92
C GLN A 43 -22.72 -56.59 -21.80
N MET A 44 -22.84 -56.69 -23.13
CA MET A 44 -22.28 -55.74 -24.07
C MET A 44 -22.93 -54.36 -23.95
N MET A 45 -24.26 -54.29 -23.79
CA MET A 45 -24.96 -53.02 -23.53
C MET A 45 -24.57 -52.40 -22.19
N SER A 46 -24.40 -53.22 -21.14
CA SER A 46 -23.92 -52.75 -19.84
C SER A 46 -22.50 -52.16 -19.95
N MET A 47 -21.59 -52.84 -20.65
CA MET A 47 -20.24 -52.32 -20.91
C MET A 47 -20.25 -51.05 -21.77
N GLN A 48 -21.11 -50.96 -22.78
CA GLN A 48 -21.24 -49.77 -23.62
C GLN A 48 -21.78 -48.57 -22.80
N HIS A 49 -22.78 -48.81 -21.96
CA HIS A 49 -23.35 -47.78 -21.08
C HIS A 49 -22.32 -47.29 -20.06
N GLN A 50 -21.54 -48.20 -19.47
CA GLN A 50 -20.49 -47.85 -18.53
C GLN A 50 -19.33 -47.10 -19.20
N SER A 51 -18.96 -47.49 -20.42
CA SER A 51 -17.97 -46.77 -21.24
C SER A 51 -18.43 -45.34 -21.56
N MET A 52 -19.72 -45.14 -21.83
CA MET A 52 -20.28 -43.81 -22.09
C MET A 52 -20.23 -42.91 -20.85
N LEU A 53 -20.55 -43.43 -19.67
CA LEU A 53 -20.45 -42.68 -18.41
C LEU A 53 -19.00 -42.32 -18.06
N ALA A 54 -18.07 -43.26 -18.23
CA ALA A 54 -16.64 -43.01 -18.04
C ALA A 54 -16.09 -41.99 -19.05
N SER A 55 -16.57 -42.04 -20.30
CA SER A 55 -16.23 -41.05 -21.34
C SER A 55 -16.73 -39.65 -20.97
N GLN A 56 -17.97 -39.55 -20.49
CA GLN A 56 -18.55 -38.29 -20.03
C GLN A 56 -17.79 -37.71 -18.82
N GLN A 57 -17.40 -38.54 -17.85
CA GLN A 57 -16.59 -38.11 -16.71
C GLN A 57 -15.23 -37.57 -17.15
N ARG A 58 -14.51 -38.27 -18.03
CA ARG A 58 -13.21 -37.79 -18.55
C ARG A 58 -13.31 -36.45 -19.28
N MET A 59 -14.40 -36.25 -20.03
CA MET A 59 -14.64 -34.97 -20.71
C MET A 59 -14.86 -33.84 -19.69
N GLN A 60 -15.64 -34.11 -18.64
CA GLN A 60 -15.91 -33.12 -17.59
C GLN A 60 -14.65 -32.77 -16.78
N GLU A 61 -13.82 -33.77 -16.45
CA GLU A 61 -12.52 -33.56 -15.82
C GLU A 61 -11.59 -32.69 -16.69
N THR A 62 -11.57 -32.93 -18.01
CA THR A 62 -10.76 -32.15 -18.95
C THR A 62 -11.18 -30.68 -18.98
N ILE A 63 -12.49 -30.41 -18.94
CA ILE A 63 -13.04 -29.05 -18.93
C ILE A 63 -12.67 -28.32 -17.63
N VAL A 64 -12.83 -28.99 -16.48
CA VAL A 64 -12.49 -28.41 -15.18
C VAL A 64 -11.00 -28.12 -15.10
N ASN A 65 -10.15 -29.05 -15.54
CA ASN A 65 -8.70 -28.90 -15.51
C ASN A 65 -8.24 -27.77 -16.46
N SER A 66 -8.83 -27.65 -17.64
CA SER A 66 -8.58 -26.55 -18.59
C SER A 66 -8.99 -25.19 -18.02
N GLN A 67 -10.17 -25.10 -17.39
CA GLN A 67 -10.62 -23.88 -16.74
C GLN A 67 -9.67 -23.46 -15.60
N GLN A 68 -9.19 -24.43 -14.83
CA GLN A 68 -8.28 -24.19 -13.71
C GLN A 68 -6.90 -23.70 -14.19
N GLN A 69 -6.38 -24.25 -15.30
CA GLN A 69 -5.16 -23.75 -15.93
C GLN A 69 -5.32 -22.31 -16.44
N MET A 70 -6.45 -21.99 -17.07
CA MET A 70 -6.71 -20.63 -17.55
C MET A 70 -6.80 -19.62 -16.39
N HIS A 71 -7.44 -20.02 -15.28
CA HIS A 71 -7.51 -19.20 -14.07
C HIS A 71 -6.12 -18.99 -13.45
N ALA A 72 -5.32 -20.05 -13.34
CA ALA A 72 -3.96 -19.96 -12.83
C ALA A 72 -3.10 -18.99 -13.66
N PHE A 73 -3.21 -19.05 -14.99
CA PHE A 73 -2.53 -18.11 -15.88
C PHE A 73 -2.99 -16.66 -15.67
N MET A 74 -4.30 -16.43 -15.52
CA MET A 74 -4.85 -15.09 -15.31
C MET A 74 -4.40 -14.49 -13.98
N VAL A 75 -4.40 -15.29 -12.91
CA VAL A 75 -3.88 -14.88 -11.59
C VAL A 75 -2.39 -14.57 -11.68
N GLN A 76 -1.60 -15.40 -12.36
CA GLN A 76 -0.17 -15.16 -12.54
C GLN A 76 0.11 -13.88 -13.34
N GLN A 77 -0.69 -13.60 -14.38
CA GLN A 77 -0.57 -12.35 -15.14
C GLN A 77 -0.96 -11.14 -14.29
N ALA A 78 -1.99 -11.25 -13.46
CA ALA A 78 -2.42 -10.17 -12.55
C ALA A 78 -1.39 -9.90 -11.45
N THR A 79 -0.81 -10.94 -10.85
CA THR A 79 0.26 -10.78 -9.85
C THR A 79 1.49 -10.15 -10.48
N PHE A 80 1.92 -10.60 -11.66
CA PHE A 80 3.06 -10.01 -12.36
C PHE A 80 2.84 -8.52 -12.69
N GLN A 81 1.65 -8.15 -13.17
CA GLN A 81 1.29 -6.75 -13.41
C GLN A 81 1.29 -5.92 -12.12
N SER A 82 0.74 -6.46 -11.03
CA SER A 82 0.73 -5.79 -9.72
C SER A 82 2.14 -5.61 -9.18
N GLU A 83 3.02 -6.61 -9.32
CA GLU A 83 4.43 -6.55 -8.91
C GLU A 83 5.20 -5.52 -9.72
N MET A 84 5.03 -5.51 -11.05
CA MET A 84 5.61 -4.50 -11.95
C MET A 84 5.20 -3.08 -11.57
N PHE A 85 3.90 -2.84 -11.31
CA PHE A 85 3.41 -1.52 -10.90
C PHE A 85 3.91 -1.13 -9.50
N ALA A 86 3.94 -2.08 -8.57
CA ALA A 86 4.53 -1.87 -7.24
C ALA A 86 6.02 -1.55 -7.32
N GLN A 87 6.76 -2.19 -8.24
CA GLN A 87 8.19 -1.94 -8.42
C GLN A 87 8.45 -0.59 -9.10
N GLN A 88 7.64 -0.22 -10.09
CA GLN A 88 7.73 1.09 -10.76
C GLN A 88 7.36 2.24 -9.81
N SER A 89 6.31 2.07 -9.00
CA SER A 89 5.93 3.06 -7.98
C SER A 89 7.01 3.21 -6.90
N LYS A 90 7.61 2.11 -6.42
CA LYS A 90 8.78 2.15 -5.52
C LYS A 90 9.98 2.84 -6.17
N ALA A 91 10.30 2.53 -7.43
CA ALA A 91 11.39 3.17 -8.15
C ALA A 91 11.16 4.67 -8.36
N ASN A 92 9.92 5.09 -8.68
CA ASN A 92 9.55 6.50 -8.79
C ASN A 92 9.65 7.24 -7.45
N GLN A 93 9.16 6.62 -6.36
CA GLN A 93 9.33 7.18 -5.01
C GLN A 93 10.81 7.28 -4.62
N GLN A 94 11.62 6.27 -4.94
CA GLN A 94 13.07 6.28 -4.71
C GLN A 94 13.75 7.40 -5.53
N LYS A 95 13.34 7.61 -6.78
CA LYS A 95 13.87 8.66 -7.66
C LYS A 95 13.48 10.07 -7.21
N GLN A 96 12.25 10.25 -6.73
CA GLN A 96 11.80 11.49 -6.09
C GLN A 96 12.54 11.72 -4.77
N ARG A 97 12.79 10.66 -3.98
CA ARG A 97 13.66 10.73 -2.80
C ARG A 97 15.10 11.06 -3.14
N ALA A 98 15.58 10.75 -4.35
CA ALA A 98 16.96 11.00 -4.76
C ALA A 98 17.19 12.42 -5.33
N ASN A 99 16.13 13.13 -5.75
CA ASN A 99 16.24 14.50 -6.27
C ASN A 99 15.15 15.38 -5.67
N PRO A 100 15.51 16.37 -4.83
CA PRO A 100 14.51 17.26 -4.27
C PRO A 100 13.94 18.18 -5.36
N PRO A 101 12.67 18.60 -5.20
CA PRO A 101 12.00 19.45 -6.18
C PRO A 101 12.66 20.82 -6.27
N LYS A 102 12.59 21.43 -7.46
CA LYS A 102 12.98 22.83 -7.64
C LYS A 102 11.81 23.74 -7.32
N PHE A 103 12.06 24.85 -6.65
CA PHE A 103 11.07 25.90 -6.44
C PHE A 103 11.28 27.01 -7.46
N LEU A 104 10.33 27.18 -8.38
CA LEU A 104 10.47 28.14 -9.47
C LEU A 104 10.28 29.58 -9.01
N GLY A 105 9.51 29.80 -7.94
CA GLY A 105 9.16 31.11 -7.39
C GLY A 105 7.85 31.66 -7.93
N LYS A 106 6.98 30.79 -8.46
CA LYS A 106 5.69 31.19 -9.02
C LYS A 106 4.59 31.24 -7.96
N GLN A 107 3.54 32.02 -8.21
CA GLN A 107 2.41 32.16 -7.29
C GLN A 107 1.55 30.89 -7.14
N ASP A 108 1.60 29.98 -8.11
CA ASP A 108 0.90 28.69 -8.08
C ASP A 108 1.67 27.59 -7.32
N GLU A 109 2.91 27.86 -6.92
CA GLU A 109 3.72 26.91 -6.15
C GLU A 109 3.54 27.10 -4.64
N ASP A 110 3.47 25.98 -3.92
CA ASP A 110 3.40 25.98 -2.46
C ASP A 110 4.81 26.03 -1.85
N LEU A 111 5.22 27.23 -1.42
CA LEU A 111 6.51 27.46 -0.78
C LEU A 111 6.70 26.64 0.50
N GLU A 112 5.65 26.48 1.32
CA GLU A 112 5.77 25.75 2.59
C GLU A 112 5.94 24.25 2.34
N LEU A 113 5.21 23.70 1.36
CA LEU A 113 5.41 22.33 0.92
C LEU A 113 6.83 22.10 0.39
N TRP A 114 7.36 23.04 -0.40
CA TRP A 114 8.73 22.93 -0.91
C TRP A 114 9.78 22.98 0.22
N ILE A 115 9.64 23.91 1.16
CA ILE A 115 10.52 24.00 2.35
C ILE A 115 10.51 22.66 3.10
N PHE A 116 9.32 22.09 3.34
CA PHE A 116 9.16 20.81 4.02
C PHE A 116 9.86 19.68 3.24
N GLN A 117 9.67 19.60 1.92
CA GLN A 117 10.29 18.57 1.08
C GLN A 117 11.82 18.67 1.06
N ILE A 118 12.38 19.89 1.08
CA ILE A 118 13.82 20.12 1.19
C ILE A 118 14.34 19.67 2.54
N GLU A 119 13.65 20.03 3.63
CA GLU A 119 14.04 19.61 4.97
C GLU A 119 13.98 18.08 5.15
N GLU A 120 12.95 17.43 4.61
CA GLU A 120 12.81 15.98 4.64
C GLU A 120 13.89 15.29 3.80
N HIS A 121 14.14 15.77 2.58
CA HIS A 121 15.16 15.22 1.70
C HIS A 121 16.57 15.29 2.34
N PHE A 122 16.86 16.38 3.04
CA PHE A 122 18.11 16.57 3.76
C PHE A 122 18.02 16.29 5.26
N ALA A 123 17.09 15.44 5.71
CA ALA A 123 16.91 15.13 7.13
C ALA A 123 18.20 14.57 7.79
N ALA A 124 19.00 13.80 7.04
CA ALA A 124 20.30 13.30 7.51
C ALA A 124 21.35 14.42 7.74
N TYR A 125 21.09 15.63 7.25
CA TYR A 125 21.91 16.83 7.46
C TYR A 125 21.29 17.79 8.50
N ALA A 126 20.36 17.32 9.35
CA ALA A 126 19.70 18.16 10.36
C ALA A 126 20.69 18.99 11.21
N THR A 127 21.81 18.40 11.64
CA THR A 127 22.86 19.12 12.38
C THR A 127 23.49 20.27 11.58
N LYS A 128 23.62 20.14 10.26
CA LYS A 128 24.10 21.24 9.40
C LYS A 128 23.03 22.28 9.14
N ARG A 129 21.76 21.87 9.06
CA ARG A 129 20.60 22.76 8.91
C ARG A 129 20.44 23.68 10.12
N GLU A 130 20.67 23.15 11.31
CA GLU A 130 20.60 23.87 12.59
C GLU A 130 21.90 24.61 12.95
N SER A 131 22.92 24.50 12.11
CA SER A 131 24.19 25.22 12.30
C SER A 131 24.05 26.70 11.95
N ASP A 132 24.76 27.55 12.69
CA ASP A 132 24.82 29.00 12.45
C ASP A 132 25.73 29.37 11.26
N ASP A 133 25.73 28.55 10.20
CA ASP A 133 26.56 28.76 9.00
C ASP A 133 25.76 28.64 7.70
N SER A 134 26.42 28.96 6.58
CA SER A 134 25.79 28.97 5.25
C SER A 134 25.84 27.64 4.51
N ARG A 135 26.41 26.57 5.10
CA ARG A 135 26.65 25.31 4.38
C ARG A 135 25.36 24.67 3.91
N PHE A 136 24.33 24.68 4.75
CA PHE A 136 23.03 24.12 4.37
C PHE A 136 22.38 24.93 3.25
N VAL A 137 22.35 26.26 3.36
CA VAL A 137 21.80 27.13 2.30
C VAL A 137 22.54 26.92 0.98
N ASN A 138 23.86 26.79 0.99
CA ASN A 138 24.65 26.51 -0.21
C ASN A 138 24.29 25.18 -0.88
N VAL A 139 23.88 24.16 -0.11
CA VAL A 139 23.36 22.89 -0.64
C VAL A 139 21.97 23.05 -1.25
N VAL A 140 21.16 23.97 -0.75
CA VAL A 140 19.79 24.23 -1.24
C VAL A 140 19.77 25.08 -2.52
N VAL A 141 20.72 26.01 -2.69
CA VAL A 141 20.78 26.94 -3.85
C VAL A 141 20.57 26.28 -5.23
N PRO A 142 21.16 25.11 -5.55
CA PRO A 142 20.93 24.43 -6.83
C PRO A 142 19.47 24.03 -7.11
N PHE A 143 18.63 23.99 -6.07
CA PHE A 143 17.21 23.66 -6.14
C PHE A 143 16.31 24.90 -6.22
N LEU A 144 16.91 26.08 -6.32
CA LEU A 144 16.18 27.32 -6.61
C LEU A 144 16.02 27.47 -8.12
N GLY A 145 14.81 27.83 -8.54
CA GLY A 145 14.48 28.14 -9.91
C GLY A 145 14.81 29.58 -10.30
N PRO A 146 14.56 29.95 -11.56
CA PRO A 146 15.02 31.21 -12.13
C PRO A 146 14.56 32.47 -11.37
N ASP A 147 13.29 32.52 -10.96
CA ASP A 147 12.73 33.73 -10.34
C ASP A 147 13.34 33.94 -8.95
N VAL A 148 13.48 32.86 -8.18
CA VAL A 148 14.14 32.88 -6.87
C VAL A 148 15.62 33.21 -7.00
N MET A 149 16.30 32.65 -8.01
CA MET A 149 17.70 32.93 -8.29
C MET A 149 17.93 34.39 -8.71
N SER A 150 16.95 35.05 -9.33
CA SER A 150 17.03 36.48 -9.67
C SER A 150 17.01 37.38 -8.42
N TRP A 151 16.29 36.96 -7.38
CA TRP A 151 16.21 37.64 -6.08
C TRP A 151 17.36 37.27 -5.14
N TYR A 152 17.96 36.09 -5.26
CA TYR A 152 19.02 35.62 -4.35
C TYR A 152 20.20 36.59 -4.15
N PRO A 153 20.69 37.36 -5.15
CA PRO A 153 21.69 38.40 -4.95
C PRO A 153 21.25 39.52 -4.00
N GLU A 154 19.97 39.94 -4.06
CA GLU A 154 19.38 40.93 -3.17
C GLU A 154 19.36 40.41 -1.72
N PHE A 155 18.95 39.15 -1.53
CA PHE A 155 19.03 38.48 -0.23
C PHE A 155 20.47 38.45 0.32
N LYS A 156 21.47 38.11 -0.49
CA LYS A 156 22.87 38.15 -0.04
C LYS A 156 23.28 39.56 0.39
N ALA A 157 22.85 40.58 -0.33
CA ALA A 157 23.14 41.97 0.01
C ALA A 157 22.45 42.41 1.31
N SER A 158 21.22 41.98 1.57
CA SER A 158 20.48 42.32 2.80
C SER A 158 21.07 41.67 4.05
N VAL A 159 21.59 40.46 3.92
CA VAL A 159 22.23 39.70 5.01
C VAL A 159 23.69 40.15 5.26
N GLY A 160 24.36 40.66 4.23
CA GLY A 160 25.74 41.14 4.31
C GLY A 160 26.73 40.02 4.64
N GLU A 161 27.62 40.27 5.62
CA GLU A 161 28.63 39.31 6.08
C GLU A 161 28.09 38.28 7.06
N THR A 162 26.83 38.41 7.52
CA THR A 162 26.27 37.43 8.45
C THR A 162 26.07 36.07 7.75
N PRO A 163 26.27 34.95 8.47
CA PRO A 163 26.03 33.65 7.89
C PRO A 163 24.56 33.52 7.46
N ARG A 164 24.35 33.08 6.21
CA ARG A 164 23.02 32.73 5.69
C ARG A 164 22.57 31.41 6.30
N THR A 165 22.09 31.44 7.53
CA THR A 165 21.52 30.29 8.22
C THR A 165 20.24 29.84 7.52
N TRP A 166 19.82 28.60 7.76
CA TRP A 166 18.57 28.10 7.19
C TRP A 166 17.33 28.85 7.70
N SER A 167 17.32 29.23 8.98
CA SER A 167 16.24 30.03 9.58
C SER A 167 16.09 31.38 8.88
N LEU A 168 17.19 32.09 8.69
CA LEU A 168 17.20 33.40 8.03
C LEU A 168 16.79 33.29 6.55
N PHE A 169 17.28 32.27 5.85
CA PHE A 169 16.85 32.02 4.47
C PHE A 169 15.34 31.77 4.37
N LYS A 170 14.78 30.93 5.26
CA LYS A 170 13.33 30.66 5.29
C LYS A 170 12.51 31.92 5.56
N GLU A 171 12.97 32.79 6.46
CA GLU A 171 12.30 34.07 6.73
C GLU A 171 12.25 34.95 5.48
N HIS A 172 13.40 35.17 4.84
CA HIS A 172 13.50 36.04 3.68
C HIS A 172 12.78 35.49 2.44
N ILE A 173 12.89 34.18 2.16
CA ILE A 173 12.19 33.59 1.00
C ILE A 173 10.67 33.62 1.19
N ARG A 174 10.19 33.45 2.43
CA ARG A 174 8.77 33.63 2.76
C ARG A 174 8.33 35.07 2.56
N ALA A 175 9.09 36.04 3.06
CA ALA A 175 8.75 37.46 2.87
C ALA A 175 8.64 37.85 1.38
N ARG A 176 9.39 37.18 0.49
CA ARG A 176 9.44 37.52 -0.94
C ARG A 176 8.44 36.76 -1.81
N PHE A 177 8.24 35.47 -1.56
CA PHE A 177 7.52 34.54 -2.44
C PHE A 177 6.26 33.92 -1.84
N ARG A 178 6.04 34.10 -0.54
CA ARG A 178 4.78 33.66 0.07
C ARG A 178 3.65 34.58 -0.37
N ASP A 179 2.45 34.02 -0.48
CA ASP A 179 1.23 34.81 -0.69
C ASP A 179 1.08 35.84 0.43
N SER A 180 0.87 37.12 0.08
CA SER A 180 0.75 38.21 1.05
C SER A 180 -0.39 37.99 2.05
N ASP A 181 -1.44 37.26 1.61
CA ASP A 181 -2.59 36.90 2.43
C ASP A 181 -2.49 35.47 2.98
N PHE A 182 -1.32 34.82 2.93
CA PHE A 182 -1.17 33.42 3.34
C PHE A 182 -1.67 33.19 4.77
N GLU A 183 -1.22 34.01 5.73
CA GLU A 183 -1.60 33.86 7.14
C GLU A 183 -3.11 34.09 7.32
N TYR A 184 -3.67 35.07 6.61
CA TYR A 184 -5.12 35.30 6.60
C TYR A 184 -5.90 34.12 6.00
N LYS A 185 -5.45 33.58 4.87
CA LYS A 185 -6.05 32.41 4.21
C LYS A 185 -5.91 31.15 5.07
N LEU A 186 -4.79 30.98 5.77
CA LEU A 186 -4.56 29.88 6.70
C LEU A 186 -5.52 29.96 7.88
N LEU A 187 -5.62 31.12 8.53
CA LEU A 187 -6.56 31.35 9.62
C LEU A 187 -8.01 31.19 9.17
N THR A 188 -8.35 31.65 7.97
CA THR A 188 -9.67 31.44 7.36
C THR A 188 -9.95 29.95 7.20
N LYS A 189 -9.01 29.17 6.64
CA LYS A 189 -9.13 27.71 6.53
C LYS A 189 -9.26 27.01 7.88
N MET A 190 -8.53 27.45 8.90
CA MET A 190 -8.64 26.92 10.26
C MET A 190 -10.01 27.23 10.88
N TYR A 191 -10.49 28.46 10.68
CA TYR A 191 -11.81 28.89 11.14
C TYR A 191 -12.96 28.20 10.40
N GLU A 192 -12.79 27.86 9.13
CA GLU A 192 -13.80 27.16 8.33
C GLU A 192 -13.73 25.63 8.50
N LEU A 193 -12.70 25.10 9.16
CA LEU A 193 -12.49 23.66 9.30
C LEU A 193 -13.61 23.04 10.14
N GLN A 194 -14.52 22.30 9.51
CA GLN A 194 -15.61 21.57 10.17
C GLN A 194 -15.25 20.11 10.47
N VAL A 195 -15.88 19.54 11.50
CA VAL A 195 -15.80 18.09 11.76
C VAL A 195 -16.66 17.32 10.75
N THR A 196 -16.05 16.85 9.65
CA THR A 196 -16.74 16.09 8.59
C THR A 196 -16.68 14.57 8.76
N GLY A 197 -15.89 14.07 9.72
CA GLY A 197 -15.60 12.65 9.91
C GLY A 197 -15.34 12.30 11.36
N SER A 198 -14.30 11.50 11.60
CA SER A 198 -13.88 11.17 12.96
C SER A 198 -13.22 12.36 13.66
N GLN A 199 -13.26 12.37 15.00
CA GLN A 199 -12.55 13.39 15.79
C GLN A 199 -11.05 13.39 15.47
N GLN A 200 -10.46 12.20 15.30
CA GLN A 200 -9.05 12.05 14.94
C GLN A 200 -8.72 12.67 13.57
N GLU A 201 -9.59 12.48 12.56
CA GLU A 201 -9.40 13.10 11.24
C GLU A 201 -9.44 14.63 11.33
N TYR A 202 -10.37 15.17 12.12
CA TYR A 202 -10.45 16.60 12.39
C TYR A 202 -9.17 17.11 13.07
N THR A 203 -8.71 16.44 14.12
CA THR A 203 -7.45 16.75 14.83
C THR A 203 -6.27 16.76 13.87
N SER A 204 -6.13 15.74 13.03
CA SER A 204 -5.04 15.65 12.05
C SER A 204 -5.05 16.83 11.07
N LYS A 205 -6.23 17.19 10.53
CA LYS A 205 -6.35 18.35 9.61
C LYS A 205 -6.04 19.66 10.33
N PHE A 206 -6.50 19.84 11.57
CA PHE A 206 -6.24 21.03 12.35
C PHE A 206 -4.74 21.18 12.66
N MET A 207 -4.09 20.11 13.12
CA MET A 207 -2.65 20.11 13.41
C MET A 207 -1.81 20.36 12.16
N LEU A 208 -2.23 19.84 11.00
CA LEU A 208 -1.58 20.10 9.72
C LEU A 208 -1.65 21.58 9.31
N LEU A 209 -2.79 22.25 9.54
CA LEU A 209 -2.91 23.69 9.31
C LEU A 209 -2.07 24.47 10.32
N LEU A 210 -2.11 24.08 11.60
CA LEU A 210 -1.35 24.72 12.65
C LEU A 210 0.17 24.65 12.40
N SER A 211 0.67 23.54 11.85
CA SER A 211 2.10 23.41 11.49
C SER A 211 2.55 24.31 10.34
N GLN A 212 1.62 24.88 9.56
CA GLN A 212 1.93 25.81 8.47
C GLN A 212 1.97 27.28 8.94
N ALA A 213 1.47 27.57 10.15
CA ALA A 213 1.52 28.90 10.72
C ALA A 213 2.97 29.29 11.02
N THR A 214 3.39 30.46 10.54
CA THR A 214 4.73 30.98 10.86
C THR A 214 4.71 31.93 12.05
N ALA A 215 3.57 32.57 12.29
CA ALA A 215 3.33 33.36 13.48
C ALA A 215 3.04 32.46 14.68
N GLU A 216 3.57 32.82 15.84
CA GLU A 216 3.18 32.17 17.08
C GLU A 216 1.71 32.48 17.39
N ILE A 217 0.86 31.46 17.26
CA ILE A 217 -0.55 31.57 17.64
C ILE A 217 -0.63 31.33 19.15
N PRO A 218 -1.19 32.26 19.94
CA PRO A 218 -1.34 32.06 21.37
C PRO A 218 -2.18 30.82 21.70
N GLU A 219 -1.84 30.12 22.78
CA GLU A 219 -2.46 28.84 23.13
C GLU A 219 -3.98 28.92 23.30
N PHE A 220 -4.48 30.03 23.86
CA PHE A 220 -5.92 30.25 23.99
C PHE A 220 -6.63 30.43 22.64
N VAL A 221 -5.95 31.01 21.64
CA VAL A 221 -6.48 31.17 20.28
C VAL A 221 -6.51 29.81 19.58
N LYS A 222 -5.48 28.97 19.75
CA LYS A 222 -5.49 27.59 19.23
C LYS A 222 -6.66 26.79 19.79
N ARG A 223 -6.88 26.84 21.11
CA ARG A 223 -8.02 26.19 21.78
C ARG A 223 -9.34 26.69 21.24
N TRP A 224 -9.49 28.02 21.14
CA TRP A 224 -10.70 28.64 20.62
C TRP A 224 -10.99 28.20 19.19
N LEU A 225 -10.02 28.31 18.27
CA LEU A 225 -10.15 27.89 16.87
C LEU A 225 -10.52 26.41 16.74
N TYR A 226 -9.86 25.55 17.50
CA TYR A 226 -10.15 24.11 17.50
C TYR A 226 -11.57 23.82 18.01
N GLN A 227 -12.03 24.54 19.03
CA GLN A 227 -13.31 24.30 19.67
C GLN A 227 -14.51 24.87 18.89
N GLN A 228 -14.33 25.98 18.15
CA GLN A 228 -15.43 26.67 17.45
C GLN A 228 -16.22 25.76 16.50
N ASN A 229 -15.54 24.81 15.86
CA ASN A 229 -16.15 23.95 14.84
C ASN A 229 -16.39 22.51 15.31
N LEU A 230 -16.23 22.26 16.61
CA LEU A 230 -16.65 21.00 17.20
C LEU A 230 -18.17 20.93 17.29
N ARG A 231 -18.69 19.71 17.43
CA ARG A 231 -20.11 19.51 17.74
C ARG A 231 -20.49 20.27 19.02
N PRO A 232 -21.71 20.85 19.10
CA PRO A 232 -22.15 21.62 20.26
C PRO A 232 -22.03 20.85 21.59
N ASP A 233 -22.37 19.56 21.59
CA ASP A 233 -22.28 18.70 22.79
C ASP A 233 -20.84 18.53 23.26
N THR A 234 -19.92 18.28 22.32
CA THR A 234 -18.48 18.12 22.57
C THR A 234 -17.86 19.43 23.05
N SER A 235 -18.22 20.55 22.41
CA SER A 235 -17.80 21.90 22.84
C SER A 235 -18.30 22.23 24.25
N SER A 236 -19.55 21.87 24.57
CA SER A 236 -20.13 22.06 25.90
C SER A 236 -19.41 21.25 26.96
N TYR A 237 -19.07 19.98 26.67
CA TYR A 237 -18.27 19.14 27.56
C TYR A 237 -16.88 19.74 27.82
N ILE A 238 -16.23 20.24 26.77
CA ILE A 238 -14.91 20.89 26.89
C ILE A 238 -15.00 22.15 27.76
N CYS A 239 -16.02 23.00 27.57
CA CYS A 239 -16.23 24.19 28.40
C CYS A 239 -16.36 23.86 29.90
N GLN A 240 -16.98 22.74 30.25
CA GLN A 240 -17.13 22.31 31.64
C GLN A 240 -15.81 21.85 32.27
N ASN A 241 -14.85 21.39 31.46
CA ASN A 241 -13.57 20.85 31.93
C ASN A 241 -12.41 21.87 31.87
N ILE A 242 -12.63 23.05 31.28
CA ILE A 242 -11.70 24.20 31.24
C ILE A 242 -10.27 23.77 30.85
N PRO A 243 -10.05 23.31 29.61
CA PRO A 243 -8.72 22.87 29.17
C PRO A 243 -7.71 24.02 29.20
N THR A 244 -6.48 23.75 29.63
CA THR A 244 -5.42 24.77 29.71
C THR A 244 -4.57 24.84 28.45
N SER A 245 -4.50 23.74 27.70
CA SER A 245 -3.74 23.62 26.45
C SER A 245 -4.59 23.14 25.27
N LEU A 246 -4.08 23.30 24.05
CA LEU A 246 -4.66 22.68 22.86
C LEU A 246 -4.72 21.15 23.02
N GLN A 247 -3.67 20.55 23.60
CA GLN A 247 -3.58 19.12 23.83
C GLN A 247 -4.69 18.63 24.77
N ASP A 248 -4.92 19.32 25.90
CA ASP A 248 -6.02 19.00 26.81
C ASP A 248 -7.37 19.04 26.07
N THR A 249 -7.57 20.07 25.24
CA THR A 249 -8.79 20.26 24.45
C THR A 249 -9.03 19.08 23.50
N ILE A 250 -7.97 18.64 22.81
CA ILE A 250 -8.00 17.47 21.92
C ILE A 250 -8.35 16.20 22.70
N GLU A 251 -7.72 15.99 23.86
CA GLU A 251 -7.99 14.82 24.70
C GLU A 251 -9.42 14.78 25.21
N HIS A 252 -9.95 15.90 25.69
CA HIS A 252 -11.34 16.00 26.11
C HIS A 252 -12.30 15.72 24.97
N ALA A 253 -12.05 16.27 23.78
CA ALA A 253 -12.84 16.00 22.58
C ALA A 253 -12.83 14.50 22.22
N GLN A 254 -11.65 13.89 22.20
CA GLN A 254 -11.48 12.49 21.82
C GLN A 254 -12.16 11.55 22.83
N ARG A 255 -11.97 11.77 24.13
CA ARG A 255 -12.60 10.98 25.21
C ARG A 255 -14.13 11.02 25.12
N PHE A 256 -14.70 12.20 24.88
CA PHE A 256 -16.16 12.35 24.75
C PHE A 256 -16.71 11.60 23.54
N GLU A 257 -16.04 11.72 22.39
CA GLU A 257 -16.48 11.05 21.16
C GLU A 257 -16.30 9.54 21.19
N ASP A 258 -15.26 9.04 21.85
CA ASP A 258 -15.07 7.60 22.04
C ASP A 258 -16.07 7.01 23.03
N ALA A 259 -16.45 7.74 24.08
CA ALA A 259 -17.54 7.35 24.98
C ALA A 259 -18.92 7.34 24.27
N ARG A 260 -19.08 8.17 23.24
CA ARG A 260 -20.32 8.27 22.45
C ARG A 260 -20.47 7.15 21.42
N LYS A 261 -19.37 6.55 20.95
CA LYS A 261 -19.42 5.35 20.10
C LYS A 261 -19.87 4.17 20.97
N PRO A 262 -21.08 3.61 20.78
CA PRO A 262 -21.49 2.47 21.56
C PRO A 262 -20.54 1.30 21.30
N SER A 263 -20.05 0.69 22.37
CA SER A 263 -19.34 -0.59 22.35
C SER A 263 -20.21 -1.62 21.65
N ARG A 264 -19.93 -1.88 20.37
CA ARG A 264 -20.67 -2.83 19.55
C ARG A 264 -20.20 -4.26 19.86
N THR A 265 -20.34 -4.68 21.10
CA THR A 265 -20.10 -6.06 21.54
C THR A 265 -20.89 -6.36 22.79
N ARG A 266 -22.12 -6.84 22.59
CA ARG A 266 -22.69 -7.86 23.47
C ARG A 266 -23.05 -9.04 22.59
N PRO A 267 -22.35 -10.18 22.67
CA PRO A 267 -22.81 -11.41 22.04
C PRO A 267 -24.17 -11.76 22.65
N SER A 268 -25.15 -11.96 21.77
CA SER A 268 -26.45 -12.50 22.11
C SER A 268 -26.27 -13.84 22.81
N THR A 269 -26.49 -13.88 24.12
CA THR A 269 -26.81 -15.11 24.84
C THR A 269 -28.16 -15.60 24.32
N GLY A 270 -28.12 -16.57 23.40
CA GLY A 270 -29.29 -17.36 22.99
C GLY A 270 -29.56 -18.47 24.01
N PRO A 271 -30.82 -18.73 24.44
CA PRO A 271 -31.15 -19.63 25.54
C PRO A 271 -31.68 -21.00 25.04
N PRO A 272 -32.16 -21.84 25.98
CA PRO A 272 -31.51 -22.99 26.60
C PRO A 272 -31.54 -24.29 25.76
#